data_AF-R1EG53-F1
#
_entry.id   AF-R1EG53-F1
#
_cell.length_a   1.000
_cell.length_b   1.000
_cell.length_c   1.000
_cell.angle_alpha   90.00
_cell.angle_beta   90.00
_cell.angle_gamma   90.00
#
_symmetry.space_group_name_H-M   'P 1'
#
loop_
_entity.id
_entity.type
_entity.pdbx_description
1 polymer ?
#
loop_
_entity_poly.entity_id
_entity_poly.type
_entity_poly.pdbx_seq_one_letter_code
_entity_poly.pdbx_strand_id
1 'polypeptide(L)'
;MDPSITNLLACRGVLEIQNPQDSPPEFQLIFSIPSGSTTIQTLRSVLLTANPNHSLTSRIHLATSLARSVIFLHEARFVHKNIRPETILLFSSAGGERTATLGTPHLVGFEELRDDDAGTSMRGDGRRERNLYRHPQRQGLALQRRYTVRHDVYSLGVCLLEIGLWRSLVACDDDAAAAGGAGAGPTPVVRPEWAGVRPFELKRRLVEVAGAELPGRVGEVYADVVVACLTCLDADSETFGDLQGLADEDGIIVGVRYIEKILEKIEQIVV
;
A
#
# COMPACT_ATOMS: atom_id res chain seq x y z
N MET A 1 16.40 14.25 -7.14
CA MET A 1 16.11 12.83 -6.92
C MET A 1 15.57 12.28 -8.23
N ASP A 2 16.15 11.18 -8.73
CA ASP A 2 15.66 10.52 -9.93
C ASP A 2 14.45 9.64 -9.57
N PRO A 3 13.25 9.86 -10.15
CA PRO A 3 12.07 9.04 -9.91
C PRO A 3 12.29 7.56 -10.25
N SER A 4 13.22 7.25 -11.16
CA SER A 4 13.51 5.86 -11.56
C SER A 4 14.20 5.03 -10.48
N ILE A 5 14.84 5.68 -9.49
CA ILE A 5 15.53 5.01 -8.38
C ILE A 5 14.60 4.86 -7.19
N THR A 6 13.79 5.89 -6.94
CA THR A 6 12.99 6.02 -5.70
C THR A 6 11.55 5.55 -5.87
N ASN A 7 11.08 5.42 -7.12
CA ASN A 7 9.66 5.15 -7.42
C ASN A 7 8.72 6.12 -6.68
N LEU A 8 9.17 7.35 -6.45
CA LEU A 8 8.39 8.46 -5.91
C LEU A 8 8.30 9.58 -6.94
N LEU A 9 7.15 10.23 -7.01
CA LEU A 9 6.95 11.33 -7.95
C LEU A 9 7.67 12.58 -7.47
N ALA A 10 8.30 13.30 -8.40
CA ALA A 10 8.94 14.57 -8.11
C ALA A 10 7.89 15.64 -7.79
N CYS A 11 7.84 16.08 -6.53
CA CYS A 11 7.02 17.20 -6.09
C CYS A 11 7.56 18.51 -6.71
N ARG A 12 6.68 19.25 -7.40
CA ARG A 12 6.97 20.55 -8.02
C ARG A 12 6.61 21.72 -7.11
N GLY A 13 5.75 21.50 -6.14
CA GLY A 13 5.32 22.52 -5.21
C GLY A 13 4.04 22.14 -4.48
N VAL A 14 3.55 23.09 -3.71
CA VAL A 14 2.29 23.01 -2.97
C VAL A 14 1.38 24.13 -3.45
N LEU A 15 0.11 23.80 -3.66
CA LEU A 15 -0.95 24.76 -3.94
C LEU A 15 -1.75 24.96 -2.65
N GLU A 16 -1.85 26.21 -2.21
CA GLU A 16 -2.77 26.60 -1.14
C GLU A 16 -4.14 26.92 -1.75
N ILE A 17 -5.15 26.19 -1.35
CA ILE A 17 -6.54 26.36 -1.76
C ILE A 17 -7.27 27.08 -0.62
N GLN A 18 -7.73 28.29 -0.93
CA GLN A 18 -8.55 29.06 -0.01
C GLN A 18 -9.97 28.48 0.02
N ASN A 19 -10.37 28.00 1.18
CA ASN A 19 -11.73 27.53 1.40
C ASN A 19 -12.68 28.69 1.73
N PRO A 20 -14.00 28.52 1.54
CA PRO A 20 -15.02 29.47 2.00
C PRO A 20 -14.87 29.75 3.51
N GLN A 21 -15.34 30.92 3.96
CA GLN A 21 -15.08 31.45 5.31
C GLN A 21 -15.34 30.41 6.43
N ASP A 22 -14.41 30.37 7.39
CA ASP A 22 -14.27 29.46 8.56
C ASP A 22 -13.64 28.07 8.35
N SER A 23 -13.18 27.73 7.13
CA SER A 23 -12.37 26.51 6.93
C SER A 23 -10.87 26.81 6.84
N PRO A 24 -10.00 26.01 7.48
CA PRO A 24 -8.55 26.16 7.32
C PRO A 24 -8.14 26.00 5.85
N PRO A 25 -7.03 26.63 5.42
CA PRO A 25 -6.51 26.46 4.07
C PRO A 25 -6.21 25.00 3.79
N GLU A 26 -6.60 24.52 2.61
CA GLU A 26 -6.26 23.18 2.14
C GLU A 26 -4.98 23.27 1.31
N PHE A 27 -4.07 22.32 1.49
CA PHE A 27 -2.82 22.26 0.73
C PHE A 27 -2.84 21.02 -0.17
N GLN A 28 -2.59 21.22 -1.46
CA GLN A 28 -2.46 20.14 -2.43
C GLN A 28 -1.03 20.07 -2.96
N LEU A 29 -0.49 18.86 -3.07
CA LEU A 29 0.87 18.64 -3.58
C LEU A 29 0.82 18.43 -5.09
N ILE A 30 1.63 19.18 -5.83
CA ILE A 30 1.72 19.06 -7.28
C ILE A 30 2.89 18.15 -7.63
N PHE A 31 2.61 17.05 -8.30
CA PHE A 31 3.62 16.07 -8.71
C PHE A 31 3.86 16.08 -10.22
N SER A 32 5.10 15.77 -10.62
CA SER A 32 5.45 15.58 -12.02
C SER A 32 5.09 14.17 -12.47
N ILE A 33 4.43 14.06 -13.63
CA ILE A 33 4.27 12.78 -14.31
C ILE A 33 5.63 12.38 -14.92
N PRO A 34 6.09 11.13 -14.76
CA PRO A 34 7.32 10.63 -15.38
C PRO A 34 7.27 10.79 -16.91
N SER A 35 8.36 11.30 -17.49
CA SER A 35 8.45 11.53 -18.94
C SER A 35 8.26 10.23 -19.73
N GLY A 36 7.48 10.26 -20.79
CA GLY A 36 7.19 9.08 -21.62
C GLY A 36 6.10 8.15 -21.09
N SER A 37 5.47 8.48 -19.95
CA SER A 37 4.28 7.75 -19.50
C SER A 37 3.10 8.02 -20.43
N THR A 38 2.49 6.95 -20.94
CA THR A 38 1.35 7.01 -21.85
C THR A 38 0.04 6.61 -21.18
N THR A 39 0.12 5.78 -20.13
CA THR A 39 -1.06 5.41 -19.35
C THR A 39 -0.76 5.51 -17.85
N ILE A 40 -1.80 5.88 -17.09
CA ILE A 40 -1.76 5.98 -15.63
C ILE A 40 -2.98 5.25 -15.10
N GLN A 41 -2.76 4.26 -14.24
CA GLN A 41 -3.83 3.51 -13.60
C GLN A 41 -3.51 3.31 -12.12
N THR A 42 -4.54 3.22 -11.28
CA THR A 42 -4.34 2.77 -9.90
C THR A 42 -4.06 1.27 -9.89
N LEU A 43 -3.28 0.81 -8.91
CA LEU A 43 -3.10 -0.63 -8.66
C LEU A 43 -4.47 -1.31 -8.45
N ARG A 44 -5.44 -0.63 -7.82
CA ARG A 44 -6.81 -1.16 -7.66
C ARG A 44 -7.46 -1.49 -9.01
N SER A 45 -7.39 -0.58 -9.98
CA SER A 45 -7.97 -0.77 -11.31
C SER A 45 -7.37 -2.00 -12.00
N VAL A 46 -6.04 -2.15 -11.90
CA VAL A 46 -5.34 -3.30 -12.49
C VAL A 46 -5.69 -4.61 -11.78
N LEU A 47 -5.82 -4.62 -10.45
CA LEU A 47 -6.21 -5.82 -9.69
C LEU A 47 -7.68 -6.20 -9.83
N LEU A 48 -8.56 -5.25 -10.15
CA LEU A 48 -9.97 -5.52 -10.46
C LEU A 48 -10.14 -6.17 -11.83
N THR A 49 -9.36 -5.71 -12.82
CA THR A 49 -9.34 -6.35 -14.15
C THR A 49 -8.59 -7.67 -14.16
N ALA A 50 -7.57 -7.81 -13.29
CA ALA A 50 -6.77 -9.01 -13.08
C ALA A 50 -6.31 -9.66 -14.39
N ASN A 51 -5.88 -8.85 -15.37
CA ASN A 51 -5.53 -9.31 -16.71
C ASN A 51 -4.51 -10.48 -16.62
N PRO A 52 -4.86 -11.68 -17.11
CA PRO A 52 -4.01 -12.86 -16.97
C PRO A 52 -2.72 -12.78 -17.80
N ASN A 53 -2.65 -11.86 -18.77
CA ASN A 53 -1.49 -11.69 -19.64
C ASN A 53 -0.27 -11.06 -18.94
N HIS A 54 -0.44 -10.52 -17.72
CA HIS A 54 0.70 -10.07 -16.93
C HIS A 54 1.41 -11.27 -16.30
N SER A 55 2.65 -11.51 -16.73
CA SER A 55 3.49 -12.61 -16.27
C SER A 55 3.79 -12.52 -14.77
N LEU A 56 4.09 -13.67 -14.14
CA LEU A 56 4.51 -13.73 -12.74
C LEU A 56 5.74 -12.84 -12.47
N THR A 57 6.71 -12.84 -13.39
CA THR A 57 7.89 -11.95 -13.36
C THR A 57 7.50 -10.48 -13.26
N SER A 58 6.50 -10.04 -14.05
CA SER A 58 6.04 -8.64 -14.02
C SER A 58 5.39 -8.28 -12.68
N ARG A 59 4.63 -9.22 -12.09
CA ARG A 59 3.98 -9.05 -10.78
C ARG A 59 5.01 -8.98 -9.64
N ILE A 60 6.05 -9.82 -9.70
CA ILE A 60 7.15 -9.77 -8.73
C ILE A 60 7.93 -8.47 -8.86
N HIS A 61 8.26 -8.02 -10.08
CA HIS A 61 8.90 -6.72 -10.28
C HIS A 61 8.06 -5.55 -9.74
N LEU A 62 6.73 -5.59 -9.90
CA LEU A 62 5.82 -4.62 -9.29
C LEU A 62 5.92 -4.64 -7.76
N ALA A 63 5.86 -5.82 -7.15
CA ALA A 63 6.00 -6.00 -5.71
C ALA A 63 7.34 -5.47 -5.17
N THR A 64 8.46 -5.83 -5.81
CA THR A 64 9.80 -5.34 -5.47
C THR A 64 9.88 -3.82 -5.58
N SER A 65 9.37 -3.25 -6.68
CA SER A 65 9.40 -1.80 -6.92
C SER A 65 8.59 -1.03 -5.89
N LEU A 66 7.44 -1.56 -5.47
CA LEU A 66 6.61 -0.97 -4.43
C LEU A 66 7.31 -1.01 -3.06
N ALA A 67 7.92 -2.15 -2.70
CA ALA A 67 8.66 -2.27 -1.44
C ALA A 67 9.87 -1.30 -1.39
N ARG A 68 10.56 -1.09 -2.53
CA ARG A 68 11.62 -0.07 -2.66
C ARG A 68 11.10 1.35 -2.41
N SER A 69 9.92 1.72 -2.92
CA SER A 69 9.31 3.03 -2.63
C SER A 69 9.09 3.25 -1.14
N VAL A 70 8.66 2.21 -0.42
CA VAL A 70 8.37 2.30 1.02
C VAL A 70 9.67 2.43 1.83
N ILE A 71 10.73 1.68 1.50
CA ILE A 71 12.05 1.85 2.14
C ILE A 71 12.54 3.27 1.98
N PHE A 72 12.55 3.77 0.75
CA PHE A 72 13.07 5.10 0.49
C PHE A 72 12.31 6.17 1.29
N LEU A 73 10.99 6.02 1.42
CA LEU A 73 10.18 6.90 2.26
C LEU A 73 10.58 6.80 3.75
N HIS A 74 10.77 5.59 4.27
CA HIS A 74 11.14 5.35 5.67
C HIS A 74 12.57 5.82 5.97
N GLU A 75 13.52 5.66 5.05
CA GLU A 75 14.88 6.21 5.16
C GLU A 75 14.87 7.74 5.24
N ALA A 76 13.94 8.38 4.51
CA ALA A 76 13.70 9.81 4.60
C ALA A 76 12.95 10.23 5.88
N ARG A 77 12.71 9.29 6.82
CA ARG A 77 11.94 9.47 8.06
C ARG A 77 10.49 9.88 7.86
N PHE A 78 9.91 9.50 6.73
CA PHE A 78 8.49 9.68 6.46
C PHE A 78 7.72 8.39 6.69
N VAL A 79 6.49 8.54 7.17
CA VAL A 79 5.54 7.45 7.37
C VAL A 79 4.34 7.76 6.48
N HIS A 80 4.01 6.90 5.52
CA HIS A 80 2.99 7.17 4.51
C HIS A 80 1.58 7.25 5.10
N LYS A 81 1.26 6.40 6.09
CA LYS A 81 -0.06 6.30 6.74
C LYS A 81 -1.21 5.80 5.86
N ASN A 82 -0.96 5.58 4.56
CA ASN A 82 -2.02 5.43 3.58
C ASN A 82 -1.69 4.54 2.39
N ILE A 83 -0.84 3.53 2.58
CA ILE A 83 -0.48 2.57 1.53
C ILE A 83 -1.69 1.66 1.25
N ARG A 84 -2.24 1.74 0.04
CA ARG A 84 -3.32 0.89 -0.47
C ARG A 84 -3.38 0.94 -2.00
N PRO A 85 -4.10 0.03 -2.68
CA PRO A 85 -4.14 0.01 -4.14
C PRO A 85 -4.66 1.30 -4.81
N GLU A 86 -5.45 2.12 -4.12
CA GLU A 86 -5.92 3.42 -4.62
C GLU A 86 -4.82 4.52 -4.55
N THR A 87 -3.82 4.37 -3.69
CA THR A 87 -2.70 5.32 -3.50
C THR A 87 -1.41 4.86 -4.17
N ILE A 88 -1.49 3.84 -5.01
CA ILE A 88 -0.38 3.33 -5.83
C ILE A 88 -0.75 3.54 -7.29
N LEU A 89 -0.03 4.42 -7.97
CA LEU A 89 -0.19 4.69 -9.40
C LEU A 89 0.83 3.91 -10.22
N LEU A 90 0.37 3.22 -11.24
CA LEU A 90 1.19 2.51 -12.23
C LEU A 90 1.33 3.39 -13.46
N PHE A 91 2.57 3.75 -13.78
CA PHE A 91 2.92 4.50 -14.99
C PHE A 91 3.54 3.53 -15.99
N SER A 92 2.95 3.42 -17.18
CA SER A 92 3.51 2.62 -18.26
C SER A 92 3.79 3.49 -19.48
N SER A 93 4.88 3.16 -20.19
CA SER A 93 5.26 3.81 -21.44
C SER A 93 4.83 2.93 -22.62
N ALA A 94 4.44 3.56 -23.72
CA ALA A 94 4.19 2.88 -24.99
C ALA A 94 5.53 2.47 -25.61
N GLY A 95 6.10 1.36 -25.14
CA GLY A 95 7.19 0.64 -25.80
C GLY A 95 6.61 -0.45 -26.71
N GLY A 96 7.10 -0.51 -27.95
CA GLY A 96 6.53 -1.27 -29.07
C GLY A 96 6.05 -2.70 -28.78
N GLU A 97 4.96 -3.05 -29.47
CA GLU A 97 4.28 -4.35 -29.56
C GLU A 97 5.10 -5.56 -29.09
N ARG A 98 4.68 -6.15 -27.95
CA ARG A 98 4.46 -7.61 -27.78
C ARG A 98 4.08 -8.05 -26.36
N THR A 99 4.18 -7.21 -25.34
CA THR A 99 3.66 -7.51 -23.99
C THR A 99 3.09 -6.25 -23.34
N ALA A 100 1.87 -6.32 -22.78
CA ALA A 100 1.30 -5.23 -21.99
C ALA A 100 2.16 -5.07 -20.73
N THR A 101 2.97 -4.02 -20.67
CA THR A 101 3.81 -3.75 -19.50
C THR A 101 2.94 -3.28 -18.35
N LEU A 102 3.12 -3.90 -17.18
CA LEU A 102 2.32 -3.62 -15.98
C LEU A 102 2.54 -2.19 -15.41
N GLY A 103 3.61 -1.53 -15.86
CA GLY A 103 4.02 -0.21 -15.41
C GLY A 103 4.83 -0.22 -14.11
N THR A 104 5.37 0.94 -13.76
CA THR A 104 6.17 1.16 -12.55
C THR A 104 5.30 1.80 -11.45
N PRO A 105 5.27 1.25 -10.23
CA PRO A 105 4.49 1.80 -9.14
C PRO A 105 5.08 3.09 -8.60
N HIS A 106 4.22 4.03 -8.26
CA HIS A 106 4.57 5.25 -7.55
C HIS A 106 3.55 5.52 -6.44
N LEU A 107 4.04 5.82 -5.24
CA LEU A 107 3.21 6.17 -4.09
C LEU A 107 2.68 7.61 -4.22
N VAL A 108 1.39 7.78 -3.93
CA VAL A 108 0.69 9.08 -3.87
C VAL A 108 -0.24 9.13 -2.67
N GLY A 109 -0.99 10.21 -2.48
CA GLY A 109 -1.92 10.33 -1.35
C GLY A 109 -1.23 10.69 -0.03
N PHE A 110 -0.12 11.43 -0.14
CA PHE A 110 0.60 12.08 0.95
C PHE A 110 -0.22 13.19 1.65
N GLU A 111 -1.40 13.53 1.14
CA GLU A 111 -2.27 14.58 1.67
C GLU A 111 -2.90 14.21 3.03
N GLU A 112 -2.88 12.92 3.40
CA GLU A 112 -3.23 12.46 4.76
C GLU A 112 -2.05 12.57 5.76
N LEU A 113 -0.88 13.07 5.34
CA LEU A 113 0.24 13.43 6.21
C LEU A 113 -0.05 14.74 6.96
N ARG A 114 -0.98 14.71 7.90
CA ARG A 114 -1.03 15.75 8.94
C ARG A 114 -0.07 15.34 10.07
N ASP A 115 0.70 16.31 10.52
CA ASP A 115 1.65 16.16 11.61
C ASP A 115 0.93 15.70 12.89
N ASP A 116 1.41 14.62 13.51
CA ASP A 116 0.84 14.12 14.77
C ASP A 116 1.18 15.08 15.95
N ASP A 117 2.11 16.03 15.75
CA ASP A 117 2.53 17.01 16.76
C ASP A 117 1.61 18.24 16.87
N ALA A 118 0.81 18.52 15.85
CA ALA A 118 -0.23 19.54 15.92
C ALA A 118 -1.54 18.90 16.43
N GLY A 119 -1.61 18.64 17.74
CA GLY A 119 -2.70 17.92 18.40
C GLY A 119 -4.10 18.17 17.80
N THR A 120 -4.56 17.24 16.95
CA THR A 120 -5.93 16.90 16.49
C THR A 120 -5.76 16.20 15.12
N SER A 121 -6.30 15.02 14.81
CA SER A 121 -7.55 14.38 15.16
C SER A 121 -7.31 12.87 15.04
N MET A 122 -7.27 12.15 16.16
CA MET A 122 -7.24 10.68 16.23
C MET A 122 -8.59 10.06 15.82
N ARG A 123 -9.30 10.69 14.88
CA ARG A 123 -10.54 10.17 14.29
C ARG A 123 -10.15 9.31 13.10
N GLY A 124 -10.14 8.00 13.31
CA GLY A 124 -10.15 7.07 12.19
C GLY A 124 -11.39 7.30 11.32
N ASP A 125 -11.29 7.09 10.01
CA ASP A 125 -12.46 6.90 9.18
C ASP A 125 -13.00 5.47 9.39
N GLY A 126 -14.32 5.32 9.54
CA GLY A 126 -14.95 4.01 9.71
C GLY A 126 -15.03 3.19 8.41
N ARG A 127 -14.31 3.61 7.37
CA ARG A 127 -14.43 3.06 6.02
C ARG A 127 -13.81 1.67 5.97
N ARG A 128 -14.65 0.67 5.70
CA ARG A 128 -14.27 -0.74 5.80
C ARG A 128 -13.22 -1.13 4.77
N GLU A 129 -13.31 -0.57 3.57
CA GLU A 129 -12.37 -0.78 2.47
C GLU A 129 -10.96 -0.27 2.80
N ARG A 130 -10.84 0.82 3.56
CA ARG A 130 -9.54 1.34 4.03
C ARG A 130 -9.00 0.53 5.21
N ASN A 131 -9.89 0.07 6.08
CA ASN A 131 -9.50 -0.69 7.27
C ASN A 131 -8.87 -2.05 6.94
N LEU A 132 -9.14 -2.65 5.78
CA LEU A 132 -8.41 -3.83 5.30
C LEU A 132 -6.88 -3.63 5.32
N TYR A 133 -6.42 -2.44 4.93
CA TYR A 133 -5.01 -2.09 4.81
C TYR A 133 -4.41 -1.53 6.11
N ARG A 134 -5.23 -1.32 7.15
CA ARG A 134 -4.76 -0.80 8.45
C ARG A 134 -4.60 -1.93 9.45
N HIS A 135 -3.52 -1.89 10.22
CA HIS A 135 -3.31 -2.85 11.30
C HIS A 135 -4.52 -2.83 12.28
N PRO A 136 -4.94 -3.97 12.86
CA PRO A 136 -6.10 -4.04 13.76
C PRO A 136 -6.08 -3.05 14.93
N GLN A 137 -4.91 -2.73 15.46
CA GLN A 137 -4.73 -1.73 16.54
C GLN A 137 -5.05 -0.28 16.11
N ARG A 138 -5.21 -0.04 14.81
CA ARG A 138 -5.48 1.26 14.18
C ARG A 138 -6.85 1.31 13.49
N GLN A 139 -7.69 0.29 13.68
CA GLN A 139 -9.05 0.30 13.16
C GLN A 139 -10.03 0.82 14.24
N GLY A 140 -10.96 1.69 13.83
CA GLY A 140 -11.99 2.26 14.71
C GLY A 140 -11.78 3.72 15.08
N LEU A 141 -12.68 4.24 15.94
CA LEU A 141 -12.78 5.67 16.27
C LEU A 141 -11.79 6.15 17.34
N ALA A 142 -11.20 5.23 18.11
CA ALA A 142 -10.23 5.53 19.15
C ALA A 142 -8.89 4.87 18.78
N LEU A 143 -8.05 5.62 18.08
CA LEU A 143 -6.71 5.18 17.72
C LEU A 143 -5.86 5.11 19.00
N GLN A 144 -5.43 3.92 19.41
CA GLN A 144 -4.86 3.70 20.75
C GLN A 144 -3.35 4.02 20.86
N ARG A 145 -2.63 4.23 19.74
CA ARG A 145 -1.16 4.39 19.71
C ARG A 145 -0.67 5.31 18.60
N ARG A 146 0.49 5.96 18.75
CA ARG A 146 1.20 6.73 17.69
C ARG A 146 1.38 5.86 16.44
N TYR A 147 1.25 6.43 15.25
CA TYR A 147 1.54 5.71 14.02
C TYR A 147 3.05 5.47 13.93
N THR A 148 3.47 4.28 13.50
CA THR A 148 4.88 3.91 13.32
C THR A 148 5.11 3.33 11.93
N VAL A 149 6.35 3.34 11.46
CA VAL A 149 6.76 2.70 10.19
C VAL A 149 6.27 1.25 10.02
N ARG A 150 6.13 0.49 11.10
CA ARG A 150 5.63 -0.90 11.04
C ARG A 150 4.16 -1.00 10.61
N HIS A 151 3.37 0.05 10.79
CA HIS A 151 2.00 0.08 10.28
C HIS A 151 1.98 0.20 8.76
N ASP A 152 2.93 0.93 8.16
CA ASP A 152 3.12 0.95 6.71
C ASP A 152 3.60 -0.42 6.19
N VAL A 153 4.45 -1.12 6.95
CA VAL A 153 4.87 -2.50 6.62
C VAL A 153 3.66 -3.45 6.58
N TYR A 154 2.74 -3.34 7.54
CA TYR A 154 1.51 -4.10 7.52
C TYR A 154 0.69 -3.79 6.25
N SER A 155 0.47 -2.50 5.95
CA SER A 155 -0.26 -2.06 4.76
C SER A 155 0.38 -2.56 3.46
N LEU A 156 1.72 -2.51 3.38
CA LEU A 156 2.49 -3.10 2.29
C LEU A 156 2.23 -4.60 2.18
N GLY A 157 2.21 -5.34 3.30
CA GLY A 157 1.88 -6.78 3.31
C GLY A 157 0.52 -7.10 2.70
N VAL A 158 -0.50 -6.29 2.97
CA VAL A 158 -1.83 -6.46 2.36
C VAL A 158 -1.79 -6.20 0.84
N CYS A 159 -1.07 -5.17 0.39
CA CYS A 159 -0.87 -4.91 -1.05
C CYS A 159 -0.09 -6.04 -1.75
N LEU A 160 0.96 -6.56 -1.10
CA LEU A 160 1.74 -7.69 -1.62
C LEU A 160 0.90 -8.96 -1.72
N LEU A 161 0.01 -9.21 -0.74
CA LEU A 161 -0.95 -10.30 -0.82
C LEU A 161 -1.84 -10.20 -2.05
N GLU A 162 -2.40 -9.01 -2.33
CA GLU A 162 -3.22 -8.78 -3.53
C GLU A 162 -2.43 -8.99 -4.83
N ILE A 163 -1.18 -8.52 -4.89
CA ILE A 163 -0.30 -8.71 -6.05
C ILE A 163 0.01 -10.21 -6.25
N GLY A 164 0.31 -10.94 -5.17
CA GLY A 164 0.64 -12.36 -5.24
C GLY A 164 -0.56 -13.24 -5.61
N LEU A 165 -1.75 -12.92 -5.11
CA LEU A 165 -2.99 -13.58 -5.51
C LEU A 165 -3.46 -13.14 -6.91
N TRP A 166 -2.99 -11.98 -7.37
CA TRP A 166 -3.43 -11.28 -8.57
C TRP A 166 -4.93 -11.04 -8.62
N ARG A 167 -5.49 -10.61 -7.49
CA ARG A 167 -6.90 -10.26 -7.34
C ARG A 167 -7.07 -9.17 -6.28
N SER A 168 -8.04 -8.30 -6.47
CA SER A 168 -8.44 -7.32 -5.46
C SER A 168 -9.26 -7.97 -4.33
N LEU A 169 -8.93 -7.68 -3.06
CA LEU A 169 -9.70 -8.04 -1.86
C LEU A 169 -11.00 -7.20 -1.74
N VAL A 170 -11.08 -6.13 -2.51
CA VAL A 170 -12.24 -5.25 -2.62
C VAL A 170 -12.89 -5.44 -4.00
N ALA A 171 -14.21 -5.50 -4.04
CA ALA A 171 -14.99 -5.54 -5.27
C ALA A 171 -15.42 -4.13 -5.70
N CYS A 172 -15.79 -4.02 -6.96
CA CYS A 172 -16.53 -2.89 -7.51
C CYS A 172 -18.01 -3.26 -7.45
N ASP A 173 -18.84 -2.43 -6.83
CA ASP A 173 -20.28 -2.64 -6.84
C ASP A 173 -20.86 -1.96 -8.10
N ASP A 174 -21.16 -2.77 -9.13
CA ASP A 174 -21.69 -2.27 -10.41
C ASP A 174 -23.11 -1.68 -10.24
N ASP A 175 -23.85 -2.12 -9.21
CA ASP A 175 -25.21 -1.63 -8.91
C ASP A 175 -25.21 -0.18 -8.38
N ALA A 176 -24.13 0.26 -7.72
CA ALA A 176 -23.97 1.65 -7.27
C ALA A 176 -23.64 2.61 -8.43
N ALA A 177 -22.98 2.12 -9.48
CA ALA A 177 -22.67 2.89 -10.69
C ALA A 177 -23.91 3.18 -11.54
N ALA A 178 -24.94 2.33 -11.48
CA ALA A 178 -26.22 2.55 -12.16
C ALA A 178 -27.14 3.55 -11.43
N ALA A 179 -26.96 3.74 -10.12
CA ALA A 179 -27.79 4.61 -9.28
C ALA A 179 -27.17 6.01 -9.02
N GLY A 180 -25.88 6.20 -9.27
CA GLY A 180 -25.16 7.46 -9.07
C GLY A 180 -25.11 8.31 -10.33
N GLY A 181 -25.60 9.56 -10.26
CA GLY A 181 -25.47 10.53 -11.34
C GLY A 181 -24.01 10.70 -11.81
N ALA A 182 -23.86 11.02 -13.10
CA ALA A 182 -22.58 11.17 -13.80
C ALA A 182 -21.53 11.93 -12.95
N GLY A 183 -20.59 11.20 -12.36
CA GLY A 183 -19.49 11.77 -11.57
C GLY A 183 -18.99 10.90 -10.41
N ALA A 184 -19.81 10.00 -9.87
CA ALA A 184 -19.35 9.03 -8.87
C ALA A 184 -18.85 7.76 -9.58
N GLY A 185 -17.52 7.61 -9.68
CA GLY A 185 -16.92 6.35 -10.11
C GLY A 185 -17.35 5.18 -9.21
N PRO A 186 -17.13 3.93 -9.65
CA PRO A 186 -17.53 2.76 -8.88
C PRO A 186 -16.99 2.80 -7.45
N THR A 187 -17.88 2.58 -6.48
CA THR A 187 -17.51 2.60 -5.07
C THR A 187 -16.89 1.27 -4.66
N PRO A 188 -15.67 1.27 -4.09
CA PRO A 188 -15.03 0.06 -3.60
C PRO A 188 -15.79 -0.55 -2.41
N VAL A 189 -16.20 -1.81 -2.53
CA VAL A 189 -16.90 -2.57 -1.48
C VAL A 189 -16.07 -3.78 -1.07
N VAL A 190 -15.80 -3.93 0.22
CA VAL A 190 -15.08 -5.09 0.76
C VAL A 190 -15.80 -6.38 0.35
N ARG A 191 -15.09 -7.37 -0.23
CA ARG A 191 -15.73 -8.63 -0.62
C ARG A 191 -16.42 -9.30 0.58
N PRO A 192 -17.55 -9.99 0.39
CA PRO A 192 -18.31 -10.59 1.49
C PRO A 192 -17.50 -11.49 2.43
N GLU A 193 -16.49 -12.18 1.90
CA GLU A 193 -15.58 -13.04 2.65
C GLU A 193 -14.75 -12.30 3.73
N TRP A 194 -14.53 -10.99 3.54
CA TRP A 194 -13.80 -10.10 4.44
C TRP A 194 -14.73 -9.13 5.20
N ALA A 195 -15.99 -9.01 4.76
CA ALA A 195 -16.94 -8.05 5.31
C ALA A 195 -17.43 -8.47 6.71
N GLY A 196 -17.53 -7.51 7.64
CA GLY A 196 -18.06 -7.73 8.99
C GLY A 196 -17.15 -8.56 9.92
N VAL A 197 -15.95 -8.92 9.46
CA VAL A 197 -14.95 -9.62 10.26
C VAL A 197 -14.30 -8.65 11.26
N ARG A 198 -14.08 -9.10 12.50
CA ARG A 198 -13.43 -8.26 13.52
C ARG A 198 -11.97 -7.96 13.11
N PRO A 199 -11.38 -6.82 13.48
CA PRO A 199 -10.05 -6.41 13.02
C PRO A 199 -8.95 -7.48 13.17
N PHE A 200 -8.79 -8.06 14.37
CA PHE A 200 -7.77 -9.08 14.62
C PHE A 200 -8.06 -10.41 13.91
N GLU A 201 -9.34 -10.76 13.78
CA GLU A 201 -9.78 -11.94 13.03
C GLU A 201 -9.48 -11.77 11.53
N LEU A 202 -9.71 -10.57 11.00
CA LEU A 202 -9.41 -10.23 9.62
C LEU A 202 -7.91 -10.39 9.35
N LYS A 203 -7.06 -9.82 10.20
CA LYS A 203 -5.59 -10.01 10.12
C LYS A 203 -5.23 -11.50 10.10
N ARG A 204 -5.80 -12.31 11.01
CA ARG A 204 -5.53 -13.75 11.06
C ARG A 204 -5.89 -14.44 9.75
N ARG A 205 -7.07 -14.14 9.18
CA ARG A 205 -7.47 -14.69 7.88
C ARG A 205 -6.56 -14.26 6.73
N LEU A 206 -6.08 -13.02 6.71
CA LEU A 206 -5.13 -12.57 5.70
C LEU A 206 -3.82 -13.38 5.77
N VAL A 207 -3.33 -13.66 6.98
CA VAL A 207 -2.15 -14.52 7.20
C VAL A 207 -2.43 -15.96 6.76
N GLU A 208 -3.59 -16.52 7.12
CA GLU A 208 -4.00 -17.88 6.71
C GLU A 208 -4.05 -18.00 5.17
N VAL A 209 -4.66 -17.02 4.49
CA VAL A 209 -4.72 -16.99 3.02
C VAL A 209 -3.34 -16.82 2.40
N ALA A 210 -2.49 -15.96 2.96
CA ALA A 210 -1.12 -15.79 2.50
C ALA A 210 -0.35 -17.13 2.56
N GLY A 211 -0.39 -17.83 3.69
CA GLY A 211 0.30 -19.11 3.87
C GLY A 211 -0.30 -20.27 3.08
N ALA A 212 -1.61 -20.27 2.83
CA ALA A 212 -2.27 -21.35 2.10
C ALA A 212 -2.23 -21.19 0.58
N GLU A 213 -2.38 -19.97 0.05
CA GLU A 213 -2.54 -19.75 -1.39
C GLU A 213 -1.26 -19.27 -2.09
N LEU A 214 -0.42 -18.46 -1.45
CA LEU A 214 0.75 -17.88 -2.13
C LEU A 214 1.84 -18.91 -2.48
N PRO A 215 2.13 -19.96 -1.68
CA PRO A 215 3.16 -20.93 -2.04
C PRO A 215 2.91 -21.60 -3.40
N GLY A 216 1.65 -21.95 -3.70
CA GLY A 216 1.28 -22.56 -4.98
C GLY A 216 1.17 -21.58 -6.16
N ARG A 217 1.19 -20.26 -5.91
CA ARG A 217 1.00 -19.22 -6.93
C ARG A 217 2.28 -18.46 -7.28
N VAL A 218 3.08 -18.13 -6.26
CA VAL A 218 4.26 -17.26 -6.38
C VAL A 218 5.50 -17.90 -5.74
N GLY A 219 5.32 -18.90 -4.88
CA GLY A 219 6.40 -19.61 -4.19
C GLY A 219 6.47 -19.29 -2.69
N GLU A 220 7.17 -20.15 -1.95
CA GLU A 220 7.29 -20.09 -0.48
C GLU A 220 7.96 -18.80 0.00
N VAL A 221 9.04 -18.37 -0.67
CA VAL A 221 9.79 -17.16 -0.30
C VAL A 221 8.88 -15.92 -0.32
N TYR A 222 8.01 -15.79 -1.33
CA TYR A 222 7.07 -14.67 -1.41
C TYR A 222 6.00 -14.77 -0.31
N ALA A 223 5.49 -15.98 -0.07
CA ALA A 223 4.51 -16.22 0.98
C ALA A 223 5.04 -15.84 2.37
N ASP A 224 6.27 -16.25 2.69
CA ASP A 224 6.95 -15.95 3.95
C ASP A 224 7.14 -14.45 4.13
N VAL A 225 7.51 -13.74 3.07
CA VAL A 225 7.63 -12.28 3.08
C VAL A 225 6.28 -11.63 3.41
N VAL A 226 5.20 -12.04 2.74
CA VAL A 226 3.87 -11.48 2.98
C VAL A 226 3.40 -11.75 4.40
N VAL A 227 3.57 -12.99 4.88
CA VAL A 227 3.23 -13.38 6.26
C VAL A 227 4.03 -12.55 7.26
N ALA A 228 5.33 -12.35 7.02
CA ALA A 228 6.17 -11.54 7.88
C ALA A 228 5.72 -10.06 7.88
N CYS A 229 5.33 -9.49 6.75
CA CYS A 229 4.77 -8.13 6.71
C CYS A 229 3.47 -8.03 7.54
N LEU A 230 2.57 -9.01 7.41
CA LEU A 230 1.29 -9.02 8.12
C LEU A 230 1.46 -9.24 9.64
N THR A 231 2.55 -9.88 10.06
CA THR A 231 2.83 -10.22 11.48
C THR A 231 3.89 -9.33 12.13
N CYS A 232 4.46 -8.34 11.44
CA CYS A 232 5.56 -7.47 11.92
C CYS A 232 5.33 -6.67 13.22
N LEU A 233 4.08 -6.64 13.70
CA LEU A 233 3.63 -5.96 14.92
C LEU A 233 3.22 -6.94 16.03
N ASP A 234 3.32 -8.25 15.79
CA ASP A 234 3.03 -9.28 16.78
C ASP A 234 4.18 -9.44 17.76
N ALA A 235 3.87 -9.80 19.01
CA ALA A 235 4.86 -9.96 20.05
C ALA A 235 5.86 -11.10 19.76
N ASP A 236 5.42 -12.10 19.00
CA ASP A 236 6.17 -13.33 18.71
C ASP A 236 6.82 -13.31 17.32
N SER A 237 6.82 -12.18 16.60
CA SER A 237 7.39 -12.12 15.25
C SER A 237 8.91 -12.09 15.29
N GLU A 238 9.55 -13.26 15.41
CA GLU A 238 11.01 -13.42 15.33
C GLU A 238 11.53 -13.50 13.87
N THR A 239 10.64 -13.38 12.87
CA THR A 239 10.90 -13.75 11.46
C THR A 239 12.08 -13.02 10.80
N PHE A 240 12.50 -11.88 11.35
CA PHE A 240 13.68 -11.14 10.90
C PHE A 240 14.68 -10.82 12.03
N GLY A 241 14.65 -11.59 13.12
CA GLY A 241 15.54 -11.48 14.28
C GLY A 241 15.12 -10.40 15.28
N ASP A 242 15.75 -10.41 16.46
CA ASP A 242 15.52 -9.42 17.51
C ASP A 242 16.04 -8.03 17.06
N LEU A 243 15.12 -7.23 16.52
CA LEU A 243 15.36 -5.82 16.17
C LEU A 243 15.00 -4.89 17.34
N GLN A 244 14.61 -5.42 18.49
CA GLN A 244 14.12 -4.66 19.64
C GLN A 244 15.25 -3.80 20.25
N GLY A 245 16.50 -4.25 20.15
CA GLY A 245 17.72 -3.51 20.55
C GLY A 245 18.20 -2.44 19.56
N LEU A 246 17.54 -2.25 18.41
CA LEU A 246 17.91 -1.30 17.35
C LEU A 246 16.89 -0.16 17.19
N ALA A 247 15.93 -0.05 18.11
CA ALA A 247 14.90 0.96 18.06
C ALA A 247 15.44 2.35 18.46
N ASP A 248 15.32 3.30 17.54
CA ASP A 248 15.33 4.73 17.83
C ASP A 248 13.98 5.18 18.41
N GLU A 249 13.91 6.42 18.92
CA GLU A 249 12.71 6.97 19.57
C GLU A 249 11.44 6.87 18.71
N ASP A 250 11.58 6.97 17.39
CA ASP A 250 10.48 6.89 16.42
C ASP A 250 10.29 5.49 15.79
N GLY A 251 11.18 4.53 16.12
CA GLY A 251 11.15 3.16 15.62
C GLY A 251 11.43 3.00 14.11
N ILE A 252 11.96 4.04 13.47
CA ILE A 252 12.23 4.13 12.04
C ILE A 252 13.35 3.18 11.63
N ILE A 253 14.45 3.12 12.39
CA ILE A 253 15.60 2.25 12.07
C ILE A 253 15.16 0.78 11.99
N VAL A 254 14.29 0.37 12.90
CA VAL A 254 13.73 -0.99 12.91
C VAL A 254 12.87 -1.24 11.68
N GLY A 255 12.05 -0.27 11.27
CA GLY A 255 11.24 -0.38 10.06
C GLY A 255 12.07 -0.49 8.78
N VAL A 256 13.07 0.40 8.61
CA VAL A 256 13.97 0.37 7.44
C VAL A 256 14.66 -0.99 7.33
N ARG A 257 15.29 -1.46 8.41
CA ARG A 257 15.96 -2.78 8.42
C ARG A 257 15.00 -3.94 8.15
N TYR A 258 13.75 -3.82 8.60
CA TYR A 258 12.74 -4.84 8.35
C TYR A 258 12.44 -4.95 6.85
N ILE A 259 12.23 -3.80 6.18
CA ILE A 259 11.91 -3.81 4.75
C ILE A 259 13.15 -4.12 3.90
N GLU A 260 14.36 -3.71 4.30
CA GLU A 260 15.61 -4.14 3.64
C GLU A 260 15.69 -5.66 3.56
N LYS A 261 15.47 -6.37 4.67
CA LYS A 261 15.45 -7.84 4.70
C LYS A 261 14.31 -8.43 3.87
N ILE A 262 13.17 -7.76 3.79
CA ILE A 262 12.07 -8.16 2.89
C ILE A 262 12.53 -8.05 1.43
N LEU A 263 13.15 -6.94 1.03
CA LEU A 263 13.64 -6.76 -0.33
C LEU A 263 14.68 -7.80 -0.69
N GLU A 264 15.66 -8.05 0.18
CA GLU A 264 16.67 -9.09 -0.03
C GLU A 264 16.03 -10.44 -0.33
N LYS A 265 14.95 -10.81 0.38
CA LYS A 265 14.22 -12.05 0.13
C LYS A 265 13.43 -12.04 -1.18
N ILE A 266 12.69 -10.95 -1.49
CA ILE A 266 11.91 -10.87 -2.74
C ILE A 266 12.85 -10.92 -3.95
N GLU A 267 14.01 -10.27 -3.88
CA GLU A 267 14.99 -10.22 -4.98
C GLU A 267 15.70 -11.57 -5.23
N GLN A 268 15.67 -12.49 -4.27
CA GLN A 268 16.15 -13.87 -4.44
C GLN A 268 15.17 -14.76 -5.21
N ILE A 269 13.94 -14.31 -5.47
CA ILE A 269 12.95 -15.10 -6.20
C ILE A 269 13.35 -15.18 -7.67
N VAL A 270 13.65 -16.40 -8.13
CA VAL A 270 13.89 -16.71 -9.54
C VAL A 270 12.61 -17.30 -10.13
N VAL A 271 12.14 -16.71 -11.23
CA VAL A 271 10.88 -17.05 -11.92
C VAL A 271 11.15 -17.77 -13.23
#